data_AF-A0A1G2XE53-F1
#
_entry.id   AF-A0A1G2XE53-F1
#
_cell.length_a   1.000
_cell.length_b   1.000
_cell.length_c   1.000
_cell.angle_alpha   90.00
_cell.angle_beta   90.00
_cell.angle_gamma   90.00
#
_symmetry.space_group_name_H-M   'P 1'
#
loop_
_entity.id
_entity.type
_entity.pdbx_description
1 polymer ?
#
loop_
_entity_poly.entity_id
_entity_poly.type
_entity_poly.pdbx_seq_one_letter_code
_entity_poly.pdbx_strand_id
1 'polypeptide(L)'
;MAKKAKGKLLFPEMNTAHYGNGRRSKPLFLPKVLNSVSSDKRITETSNYKTAYEIISKWADLETRGLLDTRKESNIEQSFVNEVFEQALGYTPFTENNKEEWDIDPKYAINGGFADIALGSFSQKKKNAPDVVVELKGSTVNVDRDRFDGRTAVSQCWDYLYNLPDCQWGNSLQFREFPALSS
;
A
#
# COMPACT_ATOMS: atom_id res chain seq x y z
N MET A 1 -16.22 -14.34 -38.38
CA MET A 1 -15.67 -13.25 -37.53
C MET A 1 -15.61 -13.74 -36.09
N ALA A 2 -14.41 -13.93 -35.54
CA ALA A 2 -14.23 -14.42 -34.17
C ALA A 2 -14.43 -13.29 -33.16
N LYS A 3 -15.34 -13.46 -32.19
CA LYS A 3 -15.51 -12.54 -31.06
C LYS A 3 -14.25 -12.60 -30.18
N LYS A 4 -13.56 -11.47 -30.06
CA LYS A 4 -12.42 -11.28 -29.15
C LYS A 4 -12.93 -11.48 -27.71
N ALA A 5 -12.41 -12.49 -27.00
CA ALA A 5 -12.74 -12.72 -25.60
C ALA A 5 -12.38 -11.47 -24.79
N LYS A 6 -13.37 -10.84 -24.16
CA LYS A 6 -13.12 -9.78 -23.17
C LYS A 6 -12.41 -10.43 -22.00
N GLY A 7 -11.20 -9.96 -21.68
CA GLY A 7 -10.49 -10.39 -20.49
C GLY A 7 -11.40 -10.22 -19.27
N LYS A 8 -11.53 -11.28 -18.47
CA LYS A 8 -12.27 -11.25 -17.20
C LYS A 8 -11.61 -10.16 -16.34
N LEU A 9 -12.39 -9.21 -15.84
CA LEU A 9 -11.89 -8.23 -14.88
C LEU A 9 -11.36 -9.01 -13.68
N LEU A 10 -10.19 -8.63 -13.19
CA LEU A 10 -9.61 -9.23 -11.97
C LEU A 10 -10.55 -9.04 -10.76
N PHE A 11 -11.46 -8.05 -10.82
CA PHE A 11 -12.37 -7.68 -9.74
C PHE A 11 -13.80 -7.50 -10.28
N PRO A 12 -14.61 -8.57 -10.38
CA PRO A 12 -15.97 -8.49 -10.92
C PRO A 12 -16.95 -7.78 -9.99
N GLU A 13 -16.70 -7.76 -8.68
CA GLU A 13 -17.55 -7.11 -7.67
C GLU A 13 -16.74 -6.08 -6.86
N MET A 14 -16.44 -4.93 -7.46
CA MET A 14 -15.99 -3.78 -6.68
C MET A 14 -17.21 -3.03 -6.14
N ASN A 15 -17.24 -2.77 -4.83
CA ASN A 15 -18.29 -1.96 -4.22
C ASN A 15 -18.23 -0.50 -4.73
N THR A 16 -19.06 -0.20 -5.73
CA THR A 16 -19.09 1.10 -6.43
C THR A 16 -19.34 2.31 -5.54
N ALA A 17 -19.94 2.13 -4.36
CA ALA A 17 -20.14 3.20 -3.39
C ALA A 17 -18.80 3.76 -2.86
N HIS A 18 -17.76 2.93 -2.78
CA HIS A 18 -16.45 3.31 -2.28
C HIS A 18 -15.43 3.64 -3.38
N TYR A 19 -15.61 3.13 -4.62
CA TYR A 19 -14.68 3.37 -5.75
C TYR A 19 -15.15 4.45 -6.73
N GLY A 20 -16.29 5.10 -6.45
CA GLY A 20 -16.85 6.18 -7.25
C GLY A 20 -17.73 5.68 -8.41
N ASN A 21 -18.85 6.37 -8.62
CA ASN A 21 -19.79 6.05 -9.70
C ASN A 21 -19.17 6.25 -11.09
N GLY A 22 -19.14 5.18 -11.89
CA GLY A 22 -19.31 5.26 -13.35
C GLY A 22 -18.08 5.27 -14.25
N ARG A 23 -16.84 5.30 -13.74
CA ARG A 23 -15.68 5.05 -14.62
C ARG A 23 -15.49 3.54 -14.74
N ARG A 24 -15.51 3.00 -15.98
CA ARG A 24 -14.94 1.67 -16.25
C ARG A 24 -13.58 1.63 -15.56
N SER A 25 -13.44 0.83 -14.51
CA SER A 25 -12.18 0.73 -13.79
C SER A 25 -11.14 0.24 -14.79
N LYS A 26 -10.22 1.13 -15.17
CA LYS A 26 -9.00 0.67 -15.81
C LYS A 26 -8.32 -0.18 -14.74
N PRO A 27 -7.96 -1.44 -15.05
CA PRO A 27 -7.29 -2.26 -14.06
C PRO A 27 -5.97 -1.57 -13.70
N LEU A 28 -5.74 -1.40 -12.40
CA LEU A 28 -4.51 -0.80 -11.85
C LEU A 28 -3.27 -1.51 -12.39
N PHE A 29 -3.38 -2.82 -12.56
CA PHE A 29 -2.35 -3.67 -13.15
C PHE A 29 -2.76 -4.13 -14.54
N LEU A 30 -1.79 -4.13 -15.47
CA LEU A 30 -1.99 -4.73 -16.79
C LEU A 30 -2.12 -6.25 -16.64
N PRO A 31 -3.28 -6.88 -16.95
CA PRO A 31 -3.48 -8.30 -16.69
C PRO A 31 -2.45 -9.20 -17.38
N LYS A 32 -1.96 -8.77 -18.56
CA LYS A 32 -0.91 -9.49 -19.29
C LYS A 32 0.42 -9.53 -18.50
N VAL A 33 0.80 -8.41 -17.88
CA VAL A 33 2.02 -8.34 -17.06
C VAL A 33 1.84 -9.18 -15.80
N LEU A 34 0.70 -9.02 -15.13
CA LEU A 34 0.40 -9.77 -13.91
C LEU A 34 0.43 -11.28 -14.16
N ASN A 35 -0.24 -11.77 -15.20
CA ASN A 35 -0.27 -13.19 -15.56
C ASN A 35 1.13 -13.72 -15.92
N SER A 36 1.96 -12.89 -16.56
CA SER A 36 3.33 -13.28 -16.89
C SER A 36 4.16 -13.46 -15.62
N VAL A 37 4.09 -12.51 -14.68
CA VAL A 37 4.84 -12.55 -13.42
C VAL A 37 4.33 -13.68 -12.52
N SER A 38 3.00 -13.88 -12.43
CA SER A 38 2.42 -14.94 -11.61
C SER A 38 2.76 -16.35 -12.11
N SER A 39 3.10 -16.50 -13.39
CA SER A 39 3.57 -17.76 -13.97
C SER A 39 5.07 -18.02 -13.78
N ASP A 40 5.83 -17.02 -13.32
CA ASP A 40 7.28 -17.13 -13.14
C ASP A 40 7.62 -17.81 -11.80
N LYS A 41 7.91 -19.10 -11.88
CA LYS A 41 8.30 -19.95 -10.74
C LYS A 41 9.52 -19.45 -9.98
N ARG A 42 10.42 -18.70 -10.64
CA ARG A 42 11.61 -18.12 -9.98
C ARG A 42 11.24 -17.09 -8.93
N ILE A 43 10.05 -16.49 -9.06
CA ILE A 43 9.47 -15.55 -8.12
C ILE A 43 8.57 -16.30 -7.13
N THR A 44 7.68 -17.16 -7.65
CA THR A 44 6.59 -17.74 -6.85
C THR A 44 6.97 -18.94 -5.97
N GLU A 45 8.08 -19.63 -6.24
CA GLU A 45 8.54 -20.77 -5.42
C GLU A 45 9.54 -20.36 -4.31
N THR A 46 9.75 -19.06 -4.11
CA THR A 46 10.63 -18.57 -3.03
C THR A 46 9.90 -18.58 -1.67
N SER A 47 10.65 -18.79 -0.59
CA SER A 47 10.10 -18.69 0.77
C SER A 47 9.50 -17.31 1.05
N ASN A 48 10.18 -16.26 0.58
CA ASN A 48 9.73 -14.88 0.76
C ASN A 48 8.40 -14.62 0.05
N TYR A 49 8.23 -15.13 -1.18
CA TYR A 49 6.95 -15.03 -1.88
C TYR A 49 5.83 -15.75 -1.13
N LYS A 50 6.08 -16.94 -0.59
CA LYS A 50 5.07 -17.68 0.18
C LYS A 50 4.65 -16.91 1.43
N THR A 51 5.61 -16.38 2.18
CA THR A 51 5.34 -15.54 3.37
C THR A 51 4.55 -14.29 2.98
N ALA A 52 4.97 -13.60 1.92
CA ALA A 52 4.25 -12.43 1.42
C ALA A 52 2.82 -12.78 1.02
N TYR A 53 2.61 -13.87 0.29
CA TYR A 53 1.29 -14.34 -0.13
C TYR A 53 0.38 -14.64 1.08
N GLU A 54 0.89 -15.33 2.09
CA GLU A 54 0.13 -15.66 3.31
C GLU A 54 -0.28 -14.39 4.07
N ILE A 55 0.63 -13.42 4.20
CA ILE A 55 0.36 -12.14 4.85
C ILE A 55 -0.70 -11.35 4.08
N ILE A 56 -0.50 -11.16 2.77
CA ILE A 56 -1.43 -10.38 1.94
C ILE A 56 -2.81 -11.04 1.90
N SER A 57 -2.88 -12.37 1.80
CA SER A 57 -4.14 -13.11 1.84
C SER A 57 -4.86 -12.93 3.18
N LYS A 58 -4.14 -12.97 4.30
CA LYS A 58 -4.71 -12.70 5.63
C LYS A 58 -5.33 -11.31 5.72
N TRP A 59 -4.64 -10.28 5.22
CA TRP A 59 -5.17 -8.90 5.24
C TRP A 59 -6.40 -8.74 4.36
N ALA A 60 -6.40 -9.37 3.18
CA ALA A 60 -7.57 -9.40 2.30
C ALA A 60 -8.78 -10.11 2.96
N ASP A 61 -8.55 -11.21 3.69
CA ASP A 61 -9.60 -11.92 4.43
C ASP A 61 -10.17 -11.08 5.58
N LEU A 62 -9.30 -10.37 6.33
CA LEU A 62 -9.72 -9.47 7.41
C LEU A 62 -10.60 -8.34 6.87
N GLU A 63 -10.23 -7.79 5.72
CA GLU A 63 -10.99 -6.76 5.01
C GLU A 63 -12.34 -7.30 4.52
N THR A 64 -12.35 -8.43 3.81
CA THR A 64 -13.55 -9.06 3.26
C THR A 64 -14.58 -9.38 4.34
N ARG A 65 -14.12 -9.73 5.55
CA ARG A 65 -14.96 -10.03 6.71
C ARG A 65 -15.41 -8.78 7.50
N GLY A 66 -14.98 -7.58 7.10
CA GLY A 66 -15.28 -6.33 7.80
C GLY A 66 -14.63 -6.23 9.19
N LEU A 67 -13.62 -7.06 9.49
CA LEU A 67 -13.02 -7.12 10.83
C LEU A 67 -12.10 -5.93 11.11
N LEU A 68 -11.58 -5.29 10.06
CA LEU A 68 -10.75 -4.09 10.18
C LEU A 68 -11.53 -2.92 10.79
N ASP A 69 -12.83 -2.79 10.48
CA ASP A 69 -13.69 -1.70 10.98
C ASP A 69 -13.92 -1.76 12.49
N THR A 70 -13.64 -2.91 13.12
CA THR A 70 -13.89 -3.15 14.55
C THR A 70 -12.70 -2.83 15.45
N ARG A 71 -11.56 -2.42 14.86
CA ARG A 71 -10.30 -2.21 15.58
C ARG A 71 -9.90 -0.73 15.57
N LYS A 72 -9.12 -0.31 16.58
CA LYS A 72 -8.55 1.04 16.63
C LYS A 72 -7.55 1.22 15.50
N GLU A 73 -7.71 2.29 14.72
CA GLU A 73 -6.90 2.58 13.53
C GLU A 73 -5.39 2.52 13.81
N SER A 74 -4.93 3.13 14.91
CA SER A 74 -3.50 3.11 15.29
C SER A 74 -2.91 1.70 15.46
N ASN A 75 -3.72 0.73 15.92
CA ASN A 75 -3.25 -0.64 16.12
C ASN A 75 -3.20 -1.39 14.79
N ILE A 76 -4.19 -1.14 13.91
CA ILE A 76 -4.21 -1.71 12.56
C ILE A 76 -3.01 -1.19 11.78
N GLU A 77 -2.75 0.11 11.84
CA GLU A 77 -1.64 0.77 11.17
C GLU A 77 -0.30 0.12 11.52
N GLN A 78 0.01 -0.01 12.82
CA GLN A 78 1.26 -0.63 13.26
C GLN A 78 1.38 -2.09 12.79
N SER A 79 0.32 -2.90 12.93
CA SER A 79 0.33 -4.28 12.45
C SER A 79 0.49 -4.36 10.93
N PHE A 80 -0.12 -3.44 10.20
CA PHE A 80 -0.05 -3.38 8.75
C PHE A 80 1.35 -3.02 8.27
N VAL A 81 1.99 -2.02 8.87
CA VAL A 81 3.39 -1.66 8.57
C VAL A 81 4.31 -2.87 8.78
N ASN A 82 4.25 -3.48 9.97
CA ASN A 82 5.14 -4.59 10.33
C ASN A 82 4.95 -5.82 9.46
N GLU A 83 3.71 -6.14 9.08
CA GLU A 83 3.44 -7.36 8.31
C GLU A 83 3.54 -7.12 6.81
N VAL A 84 2.94 -6.05 6.29
CA VAL A 84 2.91 -5.81 4.85
C VAL A 84 4.22 -5.21 4.37
N PHE A 85 4.70 -4.12 4.97
CA PHE A 85 5.90 -3.47 4.46
C PHE A 85 7.16 -4.22 4.88
N GLU A 86 7.29 -4.56 6.16
CA GLU A 86 8.53 -5.21 6.62
C GLU A 86 8.58 -6.68 6.20
N GLN A 87 7.59 -7.49 6.58
CA GLN A 87 7.65 -8.94 6.36
C GLN A 87 7.29 -9.38 4.92
N ALA A 88 6.26 -8.79 4.29
CA ALA A 88 5.82 -9.20 2.96
C ALA A 88 6.60 -8.51 1.84
N LEU A 89 6.86 -7.20 1.95
CA LEU A 89 7.60 -6.44 0.95
C LEU A 89 9.11 -6.40 1.21
N GLY A 90 9.56 -6.74 2.43
CA GLY A 90 10.97 -6.88 2.76
C GLY A 90 11.68 -5.57 3.11
N TYR A 91 10.93 -4.52 3.45
CA TYR A 91 11.54 -3.29 3.94
C TYR A 91 12.19 -3.53 5.31
N THR A 92 13.43 -3.09 5.44
CA THR A 92 14.27 -3.13 6.63
C THR A 92 14.03 -1.90 7.50
N PRO A 93 13.48 -2.06 8.73
CA PRO A 93 13.38 -0.96 9.69
C PRO A 93 14.72 -0.69 10.38
N PHE A 94 14.86 0.51 10.97
CA PHE A 94 16.04 0.88 11.76
C PHE A 94 16.32 -0.08 12.94
N THR A 95 15.28 -0.73 13.48
CA THR A 95 15.39 -1.65 14.62
C THR A 95 16.00 -3.01 14.26
N GLU A 96 16.23 -3.30 12.97
CA GLU A 96 16.88 -4.54 12.57
C GLU A 96 18.37 -4.51 12.95
N ASN A 97 18.74 -5.38 13.90
CA ASN A 97 20.04 -5.35 14.60
C ASN A 97 21.24 -5.29 13.64
N ASN A 98 22.13 -4.31 13.87
CA ASN A 98 23.44 -4.10 13.23
C ASN A 98 23.45 -3.49 11.82
N LYS A 99 22.34 -2.94 11.32
CA LYS A 99 22.38 -2.19 10.06
C LYS A 99 22.54 -0.69 10.33
N GLU A 100 23.59 -0.09 9.74
CA GLU A 100 23.74 1.38 9.71
C GLU A 100 22.78 2.04 8.71
N GLU A 101 22.07 1.23 7.94
CA GLU A 101 21.18 1.60 6.84
C GLU A 101 19.82 0.92 7.02
N TRP A 102 18.76 1.63 6.68
CA TRP A 102 17.39 1.14 6.71
C TRP A 102 16.61 1.76 5.55
N ASP A 103 15.45 1.20 5.23
CA ASP A 103 14.69 1.63 4.05
C ASP A 103 13.21 1.96 4.32
N ILE A 104 12.78 1.82 5.59
CA ILE A 104 11.46 2.24 6.07
C ILE A 104 11.56 2.99 7.40
N ASP A 105 10.87 4.12 7.50
CA ASP A 105 10.76 4.95 8.70
C ASP A 105 9.27 5.25 9.01
N PRO A 106 8.67 4.55 9.99
CA PRO A 106 7.29 4.79 10.42
C PRO A 106 7.15 6.10 11.18
N LYS A 107 6.02 6.81 10.99
CA LYS A 107 5.76 8.13 11.61
C LYS A 107 6.88 9.13 11.30
N TYR A 108 7.24 9.23 10.02
CA TYR A 108 8.29 10.12 9.55
C TYR A 108 7.89 11.59 9.73
N ALA A 109 8.70 12.35 10.46
CA ALA A 109 8.45 13.75 10.73
C ALA A 109 8.67 14.64 9.49
N ILE A 110 7.67 15.44 9.15
CA ILE A 110 7.69 16.40 8.05
C ILE A 110 7.30 17.77 8.61
N ASN A 111 7.78 18.85 8.02
CA ASN A 111 7.33 20.18 8.42
C ASN A 111 5.80 20.29 8.24
N GLY A 112 5.07 20.42 9.35
CA GLY A 112 3.61 20.45 9.36
C GLY A 112 2.90 19.14 9.71
N GLY A 113 3.61 18.04 10.03
CA GLY A 113 2.99 16.80 10.49
C GLY A 113 3.89 15.57 10.51
N PHE A 114 3.27 14.40 10.39
CA PHE A 114 3.94 13.11 10.30
C PHE A 114 3.30 12.31 9.18
N ALA A 115 4.10 11.83 8.22
CA ALA A 115 3.64 10.79 7.31
C ALA A 115 3.64 9.44 8.04
N ASP A 116 2.68 8.56 7.74
CA ASP A 116 2.61 7.26 8.39
C ASP A 116 3.81 6.39 8.08
N ILE A 117 4.32 6.46 6.85
CA ILE A 117 5.52 5.75 6.41
C ILE A 117 6.35 6.64 5.48
N ALA A 118 7.66 6.62 5.64
CA ALA A 118 8.59 7.07 4.62
C ALA A 118 9.48 5.90 4.17
N LEU A 119 9.71 5.79 2.86
CA LEU A 119 10.56 4.77 2.24
C LEU A 119 11.72 5.45 1.53
N GLY A 120 12.92 4.87 1.61
CA GLY A 120 14.09 5.42 0.95
C GLY A 120 15.35 4.63 1.27
N SER A 121 16.52 5.20 1.01
CA SER A 121 17.79 4.65 1.48
C SER A 121 18.34 5.53 2.60
N PHE A 122 18.06 5.18 3.84
CA PHE A 122 18.46 5.96 5.01
C PHE A 122 19.74 5.42 5.63
N SER A 123 20.51 6.28 6.29
CA SER A 123 21.71 5.89 7.01
C SER A 123 21.99 6.80 8.20
N GLN A 124 22.63 6.28 9.25
CA GLN A 124 23.10 7.11 10.37
C GLN A 124 24.12 8.17 9.91
N LYS A 125 24.90 7.87 8.87
CA LYS A 125 25.95 8.76 8.33
C LYS A 125 25.39 9.85 7.44
N LYS A 126 24.22 9.63 6.84
CA LYS A 126 23.61 10.56 5.90
C LYS A 126 22.09 10.45 5.98
N LYS A 127 21.46 11.55 6.41
CA LYS A 127 20.01 11.69 6.32
C LYS A 127 19.63 12.05 4.89
N ASN A 128 19.37 11.02 4.07
CA ASN A 128 18.79 11.22 2.75
C ASN A 128 17.30 11.59 2.90
N ALA A 129 16.79 12.37 1.94
CA ALA A 129 15.35 12.54 1.79
C ALA A 129 14.70 11.19 1.44
N PRO A 130 13.44 10.95 1.85
CA PRO A 130 12.73 9.75 1.45
C PRO A 130 12.42 9.78 -0.05
N ASP A 131 12.43 8.62 -0.70
CA ASP A 131 12.01 8.46 -2.09
C ASP A 131 10.48 8.45 -2.20
N VAL A 132 9.81 7.89 -1.19
CA VAL A 132 8.35 7.78 -1.12
C VAL A 132 7.85 8.16 0.28
N VAL A 133 6.76 8.91 0.36
CA VAL A 133 5.96 9.07 1.58
C VAL A 133 4.58 8.46 1.41
N VAL A 134 4.10 7.76 2.44
CA VAL A 134 2.81 7.07 2.44
C VAL A 134 1.94 7.62 3.57
N GLU A 135 0.71 7.99 3.22
CA GLU A 135 -0.36 8.26 4.17
C GLU A 135 -1.32 7.06 4.16
N LEU A 136 -1.49 6.40 5.30
CA LEU A 136 -2.41 5.29 5.49
C LEU A 136 -3.77 5.82 5.90
N LYS A 137 -4.83 5.19 5.40
CA LYS A 137 -6.21 5.46 5.85
C LYS A 137 -6.97 4.19 6.18
N GLY A 138 -7.84 4.29 7.19
CA GLY A 138 -8.82 3.29 7.57
C GLY A 138 -9.60 2.64 6.41
N SER A 139 -10.09 1.41 6.63
CA SER A 139 -10.86 0.60 5.66
C SER A 139 -12.15 1.26 5.19
N THR A 140 -12.66 2.24 5.93
CA THR A 140 -13.90 2.97 5.61
C THR A 140 -13.66 4.29 4.87
N VAL A 141 -12.43 4.79 4.82
CA VAL A 141 -12.09 6.14 4.33
C VAL A 141 -11.72 6.12 2.86
N ASN A 142 -12.50 6.79 2.01
CA ASN A 142 -12.14 7.02 0.61
C ASN A 142 -11.01 8.06 0.52
N VAL A 143 -9.81 7.62 0.11
CA VAL A 143 -8.58 8.44 0.05
C VAL A 143 -8.68 9.69 -0.84
N ASP A 144 -9.55 9.67 -1.86
CA ASP A 144 -9.74 10.77 -2.82
C ASP A 144 -10.85 11.75 -2.41
N ARG A 145 -11.84 11.29 -1.63
CA ARG A 145 -13.10 12.01 -1.40
C ARG A 145 -13.30 12.44 0.03
N ASP A 146 -12.97 11.56 0.97
CA ASP A 146 -13.24 11.80 2.37
C ASP A 146 -12.25 12.81 2.90
N ARG A 147 -12.78 13.82 3.57
CA ARG A 147 -12.00 14.92 4.13
C ARG A 147 -11.96 14.79 5.64
N PHE A 148 -10.74 14.85 6.18
CA PHE A 148 -10.52 15.10 7.59
C PHE A 148 -9.86 16.47 7.71
N ASP A 149 -10.43 17.33 8.56
CA ASP A 149 -9.94 18.71 8.73
C ASP A 149 -9.80 19.48 7.39
N GLY A 150 -10.82 19.35 6.53
CA GLY A 150 -10.89 20.00 5.22
C GLY A 150 -10.00 19.41 4.12
N ARG A 151 -9.13 18.44 4.43
CA ARG A 151 -8.16 17.85 3.48
C ARG A 151 -8.46 16.39 3.20
N THR A 152 -8.24 15.95 1.96
CA THR A 152 -8.25 14.52 1.58
C THR A 152 -6.87 13.91 1.84
N ALA A 153 -6.76 12.57 1.83
CA ALA A 153 -5.46 11.90 1.97
C ALA A 153 -4.51 12.31 0.84
N VAL A 154 -5.02 12.42 -0.39
CA VAL A 154 -4.24 12.92 -1.54
C VAL A 154 -3.76 14.35 -1.32
N SER A 155 -4.59 15.23 -0.74
CA SER A 155 -4.17 16.60 -0.42
C SER A 155 -3.06 16.61 0.64
N GLN A 156 -3.14 15.75 1.65
CA GLN A 156 -2.10 15.63 2.68
C GLN A 156 -0.78 15.12 2.08
N CYS A 157 -0.83 14.12 1.19
CA CYS A 157 0.36 13.67 0.47
C CYS A 157 0.99 14.78 -0.39
N TRP A 158 0.17 15.61 -1.05
CA TRP A 158 0.68 16.77 -1.79
C TRP A 158 1.36 17.81 -0.88
N ASP A 159 0.81 18.07 0.30
CA ASP A 159 1.43 18.95 1.29
C ASP A 159 2.80 18.40 1.73
N TYR A 160 2.94 17.08 1.89
CA TYR A 160 4.22 16.45 2.22
C TYR A 160 5.24 16.61 1.11
N LEU A 161 4.86 16.35 -0.14
CA LEU A 161 5.76 16.51 -1.29
C LEU A 161 6.23 17.97 -1.44
N TYR A 162 5.35 18.94 -1.18
CA TYR A 162 5.75 20.34 -1.16
C TYR A 162 6.84 20.63 -0.11
N ASN A 163 6.79 19.97 1.05
CA ASN A 163 7.78 20.12 2.12
C ASN A 163 9.02 19.22 1.96
N LEU A 164 9.00 18.29 1.01
CA LEU A 164 10.09 17.35 0.71
C LEU A 164 10.45 17.44 -0.79
N PRO A 165 11.15 18.50 -1.22
CA PRO A 165 11.40 18.74 -2.65
C PRO A 165 12.24 17.66 -3.32
N ASP A 166 13.02 16.91 -2.54
CA ASP A 166 13.84 15.78 -3.02
C ASP A 166 13.07 14.44 -2.98
N CYS A 167 11.85 14.41 -2.43
CA CYS A 167 11.00 13.22 -2.42
C CYS A 167 10.27 13.09 -3.76
N GLN A 168 10.47 11.94 -4.42
CA GLN A 168 10.02 11.74 -5.79
C GLN A 168 8.53 11.40 -5.87
N TRP A 169 8.00 10.69 -4.86
CA TRP A 169 6.66 10.12 -4.91
C TRP A 169 5.90 10.28 -3.60
N GLY A 170 4.63 10.65 -3.70
CA GLY A 170 3.68 10.62 -2.59
C GLY A 170 2.61 9.58 -2.90
N ASN A 171 2.27 8.74 -1.94
CA ASN A 171 1.24 7.71 -2.09
C ASN A 171 0.22 7.80 -0.95
N SER A 172 -1.07 7.75 -1.28
CA SER A 172 -2.14 7.59 -0.29
C SER A 172 -2.64 6.16 -0.39
N LEU A 173 -2.45 5.36 0.65
CA LEU A 173 -2.78 3.95 0.64
C LEU A 173 -3.95 3.65 1.58
N GLN A 174 -4.96 2.98 1.07
CA GLN A 174 -6.06 2.46 1.87
C GLN A 174 -5.78 1.00 2.26
N PHE A 175 -6.15 0.59 3.47
CA PHE A 175 -6.05 -0.83 3.89
C PHE A 175 -6.81 -1.82 2.97
N ARG A 176 -7.67 -1.32 2.08
CA ARG A 176 -8.51 -2.07 1.15
C ARG A 176 -7.88 -2.32 -0.24
N GLU A 177 -6.67 -1.81 -0.52
CA GLU A 177 -6.04 -2.01 -1.84
C GLU A 177 -5.49 -3.44 -2.09
N PHE A 178 -5.74 -4.38 -1.16
CA PHE A 178 -5.44 -5.82 -1.32
C PHE A 178 -6.72 -6.63 -1.52
N PRO A 179 -7.29 -6.67 -2.75
CA PRO A 179 -8.43 -7.54 -3.02
C PRO A 179 -8.03 -9.01 -2.89
N ALA A 180 -8.91 -9.81 -2.29
CA ALA A 180 -8.73 -11.25 -2.12
C ALA A 180 -8.28 -11.92 -3.43
N LEU A 181 -7.13 -12.60 -3.37
CA LEU A 181 -6.64 -13.42 -4.47
C LEU A 181 -7.49 -14.70 -4.49
N SER A 182 -8.50 -14.76 -5.35
CA SER A 182 -9.25 -16.00 -5.57
C SER A 182 -8.30 -17.04 -6.19
N SER A 183 -8.09 -18.14 -5.47
CA SER A 183 -7.44 -19.39 -5.91
C SER A 183 -7.95 -19.92 -7.25
#